data_AF-A0A1Y5PRF4-F1
#
_entry.id   AF-A0A1Y5PRF4-F1
#
_cell.length_a   1.000
_cell.length_b   1.000
_cell.length_c   1.000
_cell.angle_alpha   90.00
_cell.angle_beta   90.00
_cell.angle_gamma   90.00
#
_symmetry.space_group_name_H-M   'P 1'
#
loop_
_entity.id
_entity.type
_entity.pdbx_description
1 polymer ?
#
loop_
_entity_poly.entity_id
_entity_poly.type
_entity_poly.pdbx_seq_one_letter_code
_entity_poly.pdbx_strand_id
1 'polypeptide(L)'
;MIRDSNKVVVRSTITGTQKAAWLGPPATGRTMRIQAVDIHEFEGGQVVRTWHTEDWMTASPLFAIPNYADFSATVPQDHGPPLAPASGLPTATG
;
A
#
# COMPACT_ATOMS: atom_id res chain seq x y z
N MET A 1 -21.01 -2.86 -3.83
CA MET A 1 -20.69 -4.19 -4.37
C MET A 1 -20.92 -4.13 -5.87
N ILE A 2 -19.97 -4.61 -6.66
CA ILE A 2 -20.08 -4.72 -8.12
C ILE A 2 -19.93 -6.21 -8.46
N ARG A 3 -20.70 -6.70 -9.43
CA ARG A 3 -20.59 -8.08 -9.92
C ARG A 3 -20.34 -8.06 -11.42
N ASP A 4 -19.36 -8.83 -11.87
CA ASP A 4 -19.11 -9.09 -13.28
C ASP A 4 -18.85 -10.59 -13.46
N SER A 5 -19.62 -11.22 -14.36
CA SER A 5 -19.49 -12.64 -14.68
C SER A 5 -19.49 -13.54 -13.43
N ASN A 6 -18.35 -14.14 -13.11
CA ASN A 6 -18.15 -15.01 -11.95
C ASN A 6 -17.45 -14.32 -10.77
N LYS A 7 -17.30 -12.99 -10.80
CA LYS A 7 -16.60 -12.20 -9.78
C LYS A 7 -17.51 -11.21 -9.06
N VAL A 8 -17.29 -11.06 -7.77
CA VAL A 8 -17.93 -10.07 -6.90
C VAL A 8 -16.85 -9.21 -6.27
N VAL A 9 -16.95 -7.90 -6.47
CA VAL A 9 -16.08 -6.90 -5.84
C VAL A 9 -16.81 -6.25 -4.68
N VAL A 10 -16.20 -6.31 -3.51
CA VAL A 10 -16.68 -5.68 -2.27
C VAL A 10 -15.66 -4.64 -1.84
N ARG A 11 -16.16 -3.44 -1.49
CA ARG A 11 -15.38 -2.44 -0.78
C ARG A 11 -15.91 -2.37 0.64
N SER A 12 -15.03 -2.60 1.60
CA SER A 12 -15.34 -2.74 3.01
C SER A 12 -14.67 -1.63 3.81
N THR A 13 -15.22 -1.36 5.01
CA THR A 13 -14.54 -0.56 6.03
C THR A 13 -14.28 -1.47 7.22
N ILE A 14 -13.01 -1.61 7.59
CA ILE A 14 -12.58 -2.39 8.75
C ILE A 14 -12.37 -1.43 9.91
N THR A 15 -12.97 -1.75 11.06
CA THR A 15 -12.79 -1.00 12.31
C THR A 15 -12.27 -1.92 13.40
N GLY A 16 -11.37 -1.43 14.25
CA GLY A 16 -10.83 -2.20 15.35
C GLY A 16 -10.21 -1.35 16.45
N THR A 17 -9.87 -1.97 17.57
CA THR A 17 -9.12 -1.35 18.68
C THR A 17 -7.90 -2.22 18.98
N GLN A 18 -6.71 -1.63 19.04
CA GLN A 18 -5.50 -2.38 19.39
C GLN A 18 -5.46 -2.65 20.90
N LYS A 19 -5.98 -3.81 21.30
CA LYS A 19 -6.09 -4.22 22.71
C LYS A 19 -4.90 -5.05 23.20
N ALA A 20 -4.06 -5.53 22.30
CA ALA A 20 -2.92 -6.37 22.62
C ALA A 20 -1.70 -5.93 21.80
N ALA A 21 -0.52 -6.33 22.28
CA ALA A 21 0.70 -6.16 21.52
C ALA A 21 0.60 -6.96 20.21
N TRP A 22 0.93 -6.31 19.09
CA TRP A 22 0.88 -6.92 17.77
C TRP A 22 1.92 -6.24 16.88
N LEU A 23 2.75 -7.05 16.22
CA LEU A 23 3.93 -6.62 15.44
C LEU A 23 4.98 -5.80 16.22
N GLY A 24 5.06 -5.97 17.55
CA GLY A 24 6.12 -5.40 18.39
C GLY A 24 5.62 -4.39 19.44
N PRO A 25 4.90 -3.32 19.07
CA PRO A 25 4.44 -2.31 20.02
C PRO A 25 3.51 -2.87 21.10
N PRO A 26 3.54 -2.30 22.32
CA PRO A 26 2.52 -2.57 23.33
C PRO A 26 1.14 -2.13 22.83
N ALA A 27 0.08 -2.65 23.45
CA ALA A 27 -1.28 -2.23 23.14
C ALA A 27 -1.43 -0.71 23.32
N THR A 28 -1.79 0.01 22.26
CA THR A 28 -2.01 1.46 22.35
C THR A 28 -3.41 1.83 22.83
N GLY A 29 -4.37 0.89 22.78
CA GLY A 29 -5.79 1.16 23.07
C GLY A 29 -6.49 2.05 22.03
N ARG A 30 -5.79 2.47 20.98
CA ARG A 30 -6.33 3.33 19.92
C ARG A 30 -7.19 2.53 18.95
N THR A 31 -8.11 3.23 18.30
CA THR A 31 -8.96 2.68 17.25
C THR A 31 -8.34 2.89 15.86
N MET A 32 -8.64 1.97 14.95
CA MET A 32 -8.36 2.11 13.52
C MET A 32 -9.65 2.04 12.71
N ARG A 33 -9.64 2.71 11.55
CA ARG A 33 -10.67 2.59 10.51
C ARG A 33 -9.95 2.60 9.17
N ILE A 34 -9.89 1.45 8.50
CA ILE A 34 -9.20 1.29 7.21
C ILE A 34 -10.17 0.82 6.14
N GLN A 35 -9.81 1.04 4.87
CA GLN A 35 -10.53 0.47 3.75
C GLN A 35 -9.94 -0.88 3.36
N ALA A 36 -10.80 -1.77 2.87
CA ALA A 36 -10.39 -2.99 2.21
C ALA A 36 -11.16 -3.18 0.90
N VAL A 37 -10.53 -3.83 -0.06
CA VAL A 37 -11.17 -4.29 -1.29
C VAL A 37 -10.98 -5.79 -1.39
N ASP A 38 -12.09 -6.48 -1.58
CA ASP A 38 -12.16 -7.92 -1.76
C ASP A 38 -12.72 -8.21 -3.14
N ILE A 39 -12.10 -9.14 -3.86
CA ILE A 39 -12.61 -9.68 -5.11
C ILE A 39 -12.79 -11.18 -4.92
N HIS A 40 -14.02 -11.65 -4.96
CA HIS A 40 -14.35 -13.07 -4.83
C HIS A 40 -14.72 -13.64 -6.19
N GLU A 41 -14.03 -14.68 -6.63
CA GLU A 41 -14.37 -15.49 -7.80
C GLU A 41 -15.16 -16.73 -7.39
N PHE A 42 -16.22 -17.04 -8.14
CA PHE A 42 -17.14 -18.13 -7.86
C PHE A 42 -17.17 -19.18 -8.97
N GLU A 43 -17.26 -20.45 -8.60
CA GLU A 43 -17.60 -21.56 -9.48
C GLU A 43 -18.55 -22.52 -8.75
N GLY A 44 -19.59 -23.01 -9.42
CA GLY A 44 -20.58 -23.90 -8.78
C GLY A 44 -21.27 -23.30 -7.54
N GLY A 45 -21.34 -21.96 -7.44
CA GLY A 45 -21.90 -21.26 -6.28
C GLY A 45 -20.96 -21.15 -5.07
N GLN A 46 -19.71 -21.61 -5.17
CA GLN A 46 -18.70 -21.53 -4.11
C GLN A 46 -17.60 -20.54 -4.47
N VAL A 47 -17.03 -19.86 -3.48
CA VAL A 47 -15.85 -19.01 -3.68
C VAL A 47 -14.64 -19.90 -3.93
N VAL A 48 -14.03 -19.78 -5.11
CA VAL A 48 -12.81 -20.54 -5.48
C VAL A 48 -11.55 -19.70 -5.34
N ARG A 49 -11.67 -18.36 -5.30
CA ARG A 49 -10.54 -17.44 -5.12
C ARG A 49 -10.99 -16.12 -4.50
N THR A 50 -10.12 -15.58 -3.65
CA THR A 50 -10.27 -14.22 -3.11
C THR A 50 -8.96 -13.45 -3.33
N TRP A 51 -9.05 -12.27 -3.94
CA TRP A 51 -8.00 -11.25 -3.83
C TRP A 51 -8.42 -10.27 -2.76
N HIS A 52 -7.47 -9.89 -1.92
CA HIS A 52 -7.71 -9.05 -0.76
C HIS A 52 -6.63 -7.97 -0.68
N THR A 53 -7.04 -6.74 -0.43
CA THR A 53 -6.13 -5.61 -0.23
C THR A 53 -6.68 -4.71 0.85
N GLU A 54 -5.79 -4.22 1.70
CA GLU A 54 -6.12 -3.35 2.84
C GLU A 54 -5.22 -2.12 2.83
N ASP A 55 -5.79 -1.00 3.26
CA ASP A 55 -5.04 0.23 3.50
C ASP A 55 -4.30 0.19 4.85
N TRP A 56 -3.20 -0.57 4.88
CA TRP A 56 -2.33 -0.68 6.05
C TRP A 56 -1.61 0.61 6.42
N MET A 57 -1.44 1.55 5.48
CA MET A 57 -0.79 2.83 5.76
C MET A 57 -1.61 3.69 6.72
N THR A 58 -2.93 3.61 6.65
CA THR A 58 -3.80 4.26 7.63
C THR A 58 -3.67 3.64 9.03
N ALA A 59 -3.35 2.34 9.15
CA ALA A 59 -3.18 1.64 10.43
C ALA A 59 -1.72 1.63 10.97
N SER A 60 -0.72 1.95 10.13
CA SER A 60 0.71 1.92 10.46
C SER A 60 1.08 2.54 11.82
N PRO A 61 0.53 3.71 12.23
CA PRO A 61 0.85 4.33 13.51
C PRO A 61 0.48 3.51 14.76
N LEU A 62 -0.33 2.45 14.63
CA LEU A 62 -0.67 1.55 15.73
C LEU A 62 0.33 0.40 15.88
N PHE A 63 1.04 0.05 14.81
CA PHE A 63 1.76 -1.22 14.71
C PHE A 63 3.26 -1.05 14.44
N ALA A 64 3.77 0.18 14.60
CA ALA A 64 5.17 0.54 14.30
C ALA A 64 5.64 0.02 12.93
N ILE A 65 4.71 -0.06 11.98
CA ILE A 65 5.04 -0.31 10.58
C ILE A 65 5.65 1.00 10.08
N PRO A 66 6.93 1.02 9.68
CA PRO A 66 7.57 2.26 9.28
C PRO A 66 6.83 2.83 8.07
N ASN A 67 6.56 4.13 8.10
CA ASN A 67 5.97 4.79 6.94
C ASN A 67 7.06 5.02 5.87
N TYR A 68 6.64 5.45 4.68
CA TYR A 68 7.58 5.71 3.59
C TYR A 68 8.68 6.72 3.96
N ALA A 69 8.36 7.74 4.76
CA ALA A 69 9.35 8.72 5.21
C ALA A 69 10.42 8.06 6.10
N ASP A 70 10.03 7.17 7.01
CA ASP A 70 10.95 6.42 7.86
C ASP A 70 11.91 5.54 7.03
N PHE A 71 11.39 4.85 6.02
CA PHE A 71 12.23 4.09 5.09
C PHE A 71 13.18 4.98 4.28
N SER A 72 12.67 6.09 3.72
CA SER A 72 13.46 7.00 2.90
C SER A 72 14.61 7.67 3.66
N ALA A 73 14.42 7.92 4.97
CA ALA A 73 15.45 8.49 5.82
C ALA A 73 16.61 7.51 6.10
N THR A 74 16.36 6.21 5.99
CA THR A 74 17.33 5.17 6.36
C THR A 74 18.00 4.53 5.14
N VAL A 75 17.37 4.60 3.97
CA VAL A 75 17.94 4.12 2.71
C VAL A 75 18.79 5.23 2.09
N PRO A 76 20.12 5.02 1.90
CA PRO A 76 20.94 5.94 1.14
C PRO A 76 20.30 6.19 -0.21
N GLN A 77 19.93 7.45 -0.48
CA GLN A 77 19.43 7.83 -1.80
C GLN A 77 20.64 7.80 -2.73
N ASP A 78 20.72 6.77 -3.57
CA ASP A 78 21.65 6.77 -4.70
C ASP A 78 21.16 7.82 -5.69
N HIS A 79 21.56 9.07 -5.44
CA HIS A 79 21.55 10.09 -6.46
C HIS A 79 22.60 9.65 -7.47
N GLY A 80 22.17 8.83 -8.44
CA GLY A 80 23.00 8.45 -9.56
C GLY A 80 23.74 9.67 -10.10
N PRO A 81 24.94 9.49 -10.68
CA PRO A 81 25.80 10.60 -11.03
C PRO A 81 25.02 11.65 -11.82
N PRO A 82 25.20 12.95 -11.54
CA PRO A 82 24.48 14.01 -12.23
C PRO A 82 24.64 13.79 -13.74
N LEU A 83 23.51 13.82 -14.45
CA LEU A 83 23.52 13.67 -15.90
C LEU A 83 24.49 14.70 -16.47
N ALA A 84 25.48 14.23 -17.24
CA ALA A 84 26.43 15.11 -17.89
C ALA A 84 25.65 16.15 -18.73
N PRO A 85 26.06 17.43 -18.73
CA PRO A 85 25.43 18.42 -19.60
C PRO A 85 25.51 17.91 -21.04
N ALA A 86 24.40 17.98 -21.76
CA ALA A 86 24.34 17.51 -23.15
C ALA A 86 25.39 18.25 -23.98
N SER A 87 26.47 17.54 -24.34
CA SER A 87 27.52 18.07 -25.21
C SER A 87 26.97 18.19 -26.64
N GLY A 88 26.79 19.43 -27.09
CA GLY A 88 26.82 19.80 -28.51
C GLY A 88 25.51 19.70 -29.28
N LEU A 89 24.72 20.78 -29.28
CA LEU A 89 24.02 21.16 -30.50
C LEU A 89 25.06 21.75 -31.46
N PRO A 90 25.20 21.28 -32.70
CA PRO A 90 26.12 21.89 -33.65
C PRO A 90 25.66 23.31 -33.94
N THR A 91 26.53 24.28 -33.66
CA THR A 91 26.38 25.66 -34.14
C THR A 91 26.36 25.60 -35.67
N ALA A 92 25.23 25.99 -36.28
CA ALA A 92 25.16 26.16 -37.72
C ALA A 92 26.08 27.32 -38.12
N THR A 93 27.21 26.99 -38.76
CA THR A 93 28.12 27.97 -39.35
C THR A 93 27.47 28.58 -40.59
N GLY A 94 27.38 29.91 -40.62
CA GLY A 94 27.12 30.71 -41.83
C GLY A 94 28.41 31.18 -42.48
#